data_AF-A0A1V3W9U2-F1
#
_entry.id   AF-A0A1V3W9U2-F1
#
_cell.length_a   1.000
_cell.length_b   1.000
_cell.length_c   1.000
_cell.angle_alpha   90.00
_cell.angle_beta   90.00
_cell.angle_gamma   90.00
#
_symmetry.space_group_name_H-M   'P 1'
#
loop_
_entity.id
_entity.type
_entity.pdbx_description
1 polymer ?
#
loop_
_entity_poly.entity_id
_entity_poly.type
_entity_poly.pdbx_seq_one_letter_code
_entity_poly.pdbx_strand_id
1 'polypeptide(L)' 'MARYGACLAAQKQGELLILVDESSSLQDTDGKAARVQAAKYLVQTLGRYADRIQAKLDVASPVCESYVSEQDWSR' A
#
# COMPACT_ATOMS: atom_id res chain seq x y z
N MET A 1 -5.31 11.44 2.78
CA MET A 1 -5.44 10.47 3.89
C MET A 1 -6.68 10.65 4.76
N ALA A 2 -7.13 11.88 5.06
CA ALA A 2 -8.22 12.11 6.02
C ALA A 2 -9.53 11.35 5.72
N ARG A 3 -9.96 11.25 4.45
CA ARG A 3 -11.23 10.58 4.09
C ARG A 3 -11.17 9.05 4.28
N TYR A 4 -10.14 8.39 3.74
CA TYR A 4 -9.99 6.93 3.90
C TYR A 4 -9.80 6.54 5.37
N GLY A 5 -8.95 7.28 6.10
CA GLY A 5 -8.73 7.04 7.54
C GLY A 5 -9.99 7.23 8.38
N ALA A 6 -10.86 8.18 8.03
CA ALA A 6 -12.15 8.36 8.69
C ALA A 6 -13.12 7.20 8.42
N CYS A 7 -13.21 6.72 7.17
CA CYS A 7 -14.01 5.54 6.83
C CYS A 7 -13.53 4.29 7.56
N LEU A 8 -12.21 4.06 7.58
CA LEU A 8 -11.61 2.93 8.28
C LEU A 8 -11.86 3.01 9.80
N ALA A 9 -11.80 4.22 10.39
CA ALA A 9 -12.11 4.44 11.80
C ALA A 9 -13.57 4.14 12.15
N ALA A 10 -14.51 4.47 11.26
CA ALA A 10 -15.93 4.22 11.45
C ALA A 10 -16.29 2.74 11.26
N GLN A 11 -15.79 2.12 10.19
CA GLN A 11 -16.18 0.77 9.79
C GLN A 11 -15.35 -0.33 10.45
N LYS A 12 -14.17 0.01 11.00
CA LYS A 12 -13.20 -0.92 11.61
C LYS A 12 -12.67 -2.01 10.67
N GLN A 13 -12.98 -1.91 9.38
CA GLN A 13 -12.50 -2.83 8.35
C GLN A 13 -12.30 -2.10 7.01
N GLY A 14 -11.35 -2.55 6.21
CA GLY A 14 -11.12 -2.05 4.86
C GLY A 14 -10.17 -2.94 4.06
N GLU A 15 -10.30 -2.87 2.75
CA GLU A 15 -9.42 -3.53 1.78
C GLU A 15 -8.79 -2.46 0.89
N LEU A 16 -7.49 -2.60 0.63
CA LEU A 16 -6.73 -1.67 -0.20
C LEU A 16 -5.88 -2.42 -1.22
N LEU A 17 -6.17 -2.19 -2.50
CA LEU A 17 -5.32 -2.62 -3.60
C LEU A 17 -4.46 -1.43 -4.06
N ILE A 18 -3.14 -1.60 -4.03
CA ILE A 18 -2.19 -0.63 -4.57
C ILE A 18 -1.51 -1.25 -5.79
N LEU A 19 -1.52 -0.55 -6.91
CA LEU A 19 -0.80 -0.94 -8.11
C LEU A 19 0.41 -0.03 -8.23
N VAL A 20 1.61 -0.62 -8.14
CA VAL A 20 2.86 0.10 -8.35
C VAL A 20 3.47 -0.39 -9.65
N ASP A 21 3.74 0.54 -10.57
CA ASP A 21 4.52 0.24 -11.75
C ASP A 21 5.98 0.06 -11.31
N GLU A 22 6.52 -1.13 -11.59
CA GLU A 22 7.94 -1.49 -11.38
C GLU A 22 8.61 -1.86 -12.71
N SER A 23 8.03 -1.43 -13.84
CA SER A 23 8.58 -1.74 -15.15
C SER A 23 10.02 -1.21 -15.30
N SER A 24 10.84 -1.94 -16.06
CA SER A 24 12.23 -1.55 -16.34
C SER A 24 12.35 -0.17 -17.01
N SER A 25 11.30 0.30 -17.69
CA SER A 25 11.21 1.66 -18.27
C SER A 25 11.34 2.77 -17.22
N LEU A 26 11.04 2.47 -15.95
CA LEU A 26 11.16 3.43 -14.87
C LEU A 26 12.62 3.63 -14.41
N GLN A 27 13.58 2.80 -14.84
CA GLN A 27 14.99 2.99 -14.47
C GLN A 27 15.52 4.38 -14.90
N ASP A 28 15.02 4.91 -16.02
CA ASP A 28 15.43 6.22 -16.54
C ASP A 28 14.79 7.39 -15.78
N THR A 29 13.57 7.22 -15.26
CA THR A 29 12.78 8.29 -14.63
C THR A 29 12.68 8.18 -13.11
N ASP A 30 13.02 7.01 -12.55
CA ASP A 30 12.97 6.66 -11.14
C ASP A 30 14.03 5.61 -10.79
N GLY A 31 15.29 5.87 -11.18
CA GLY A 31 16.42 4.96 -10.91
C GLY A 31 16.73 4.72 -9.43
N LYS A 32 16.03 5.38 -8.50
CA LYS A 32 16.09 5.15 -7.05
C LYS A 32 14.87 4.43 -6.48
N ALA A 33 13.92 4.02 -7.34
CA ALA A 33 12.65 3.40 -6.94
C ALA A 33 11.86 4.22 -5.90
N ALA A 34 11.90 5.55 -6.01
CA ALA A 34 11.22 6.46 -5.10
C ALA A 34 9.69 6.25 -5.09
N ARG A 35 9.09 5.85 -6.22
CA ARG A 35 7.66 5.53 -6.30
C ARG A 35 7.31 4.28 -5.48
N VAL A 36 8.10 3.21 -5.62
CA VAL A 36 7.96 1.98 -4.83
C VAL A 36 8.16 2.27 -3.34
N GLN A 37 9.19 3.07 -3.01
CA GLN A 37 9.47 3.42 -1.63
C GLN A 37 8.35 4.26 -1.00
N ALA A 38 7.77 5.20 -1.75
CA ALA A 38 6.63 5.98 -1.29
C ALA A 38 5.37 5.11 -1.07
N ALA A 39 5.12 4.14 -1.96
CA ALA A 39 4.02 3.19 -1.80
C ALA A 39 4.19 2.32 -0.54
N LYS A 40 5.39 1.79 -0.29
CA LYS A 40 5.72 1.04 0.94
C LYS A 40 5.52 1.88 2.19
N TYR A 41 6.01 3.13 2.19
CA TYR A 41 5.83 4.04 3.31
C TYR A 41 4.34 4.34 3.59
N LEU A 42 3.54 4.51 2.53
CA LEU A 42 2.10 4.70 2.65
C LEU A 42 1.42 3.50 3.32
N VAL A 43 1.70 2.28 2.85
CA VAL A 43 1.10 1.06 3.41
C VAL A 43 1.46 0.90 4.89
N GLN A 44 2.73 1.07 5.24
CA GLN A 44 3.16 1.01 6.64
C GLN A 44 2.48 2.06 7.51
N THR A 45 2.30 3.29 6.98
CA THR A 45 1.60 4.36 7.70
C THR A 45 0.13 4.02 7.93
N LEU A 46 -0.53 3.41 6.94
CA LEU A 46 -1.92 2.96 7.05
C LEU A 46 -2.06 1.76 8.00
N GLY A 47 -1.12 0.81 7.99
CA GLY A 47 -1.07 -0.30 8.94
C GLY A 47 -0.95 0.17 10.38
N ARG A 48 0.03 1.04 10.68
CA ARG A 48 0.19 1.65 12.02
C ARG A 48 -1.06 2.42 12.47
N TYR A 49 -1.72 3.11 11.53
CA TYR A 49 -2.97 3.79 11.83
C TYR A 49 -4.08 2.80 12.18
N ALA A 50 -4.25 1.74 11.39
CA ALA A 50 -5.22 0.67 11.61
C ALA A 50 -5.01 -0.01 12.98
N ASP A 51 -3.77 -0.33 13.33
CA ASP A 51 -3.41 -0.88 14.65
C ASP A 51 -3.85 0.05 15.78
N ARG A 52 -3.54 1.36 15.66
CA ARG A 52 -3.90 2.36 16.69
C ARG A 52 -5.40 2.45 16.93
N ILE A 53 -6.21 2.29 15.87
CA ILE A 53 -7.67 2.37 15.97
C ILE A 53 -8.33 0.99 16.13
N GLN A 54 -7.54 -0.08 16.22
CA GLN A 54 -8.01 -1.47 16.29
C GLN A 54 -8.95 -1.82 15.12
N ALA A 55 -8.54 -1.47 13.90
CA ALA A 55 -9.24 -1.79 12.66
C ALA A 55 -8.49 -2.86 11.86
N LYS A 56 -9.22 -3.72 11.16
CA LYS A 56 -8.63 -4.65 10.19
C LYS A 56 -8.39 -3.91 8.87
N LEU A 57 -7.19 -4.02 8.32
CA LEU A 57 -6.86 -3.48 7.01
C LEU A 57 -6.09 -4.53 6.21
N ASP A 58 -6.72 -5.06 5.16
CA ASP A 58 -6.07 -6.01 4.25
C ASP A 58 -5.49 -5.23 3.06
N VAL A 59 -4.21 -5.46 2.73
CA VAL A 59 -3.51 -4.76 1.64
C VAL A 59 -2.89 -5.76 0.66
N ALA A 60 -3.11 -5.53 -0.63
CA ALA A 60 -2.47 -6.27 -1.72
C ALA A 60 -1.73 -5.31 -2.67
N SER A 61 -0.56 -5.73 -3.15
CA SER A 61 0.22 -4.99 -4.15
C SER A 61 0.83 -5.91 -5.21
N PRO A 62 0.16 -6.14 -6.35
CA PRO A 62 0.73 -6.92 -7.44
C PRO A 62 1.77 -6.11 -8.24
N VAL A 63 2.86 -6.76 -8.63
CA VAL A 63 3.91 -6.19 -9.48
C VAL A 63 3.57 -6.38 -10.96
N CYS A 64 3.80 -5.36 -11.80
CA CYS A 64 3.35 -5.35 -13.21
C CYS A 64 4.05 -6.37 -14.14
N GLU A 65 5.20 -6.95 -13.79
CA GLU A 65 5.95 -7.86 -14.68
C GLU A 65 5.35 -9.28 -14.71
N SER A 66 4.66 -9.69 -13.65
CA SER A 66 3.83 -10.91 -13.58
C SER A 66 2.89 -10.81 -12.39
N TYR A 67 1.64 -11.28 -12.52
CA TYR A 67 0.68 -11.28 -11.42
C TYR A 67 1.20 -12.18 -10.28
N VAL A 68 1.88 -11.57 -9.32
CA VAL A 68 2.26 -12.17 -8.05
C VAL A 68 1.54 -11.37 -6.98
N SER A 69 0.59 -12.01 -6.31
CA SER A 69 -0.04 -11.43 -5.14
C SER A 69 0.97 -11.46 -3.99
N GLU A 70 1.72 -10.37 -3.79
CA GLU A 70 2.34 -10.13 -2.49
C GLU A 70 1.22 -9.74 -1.53
N GLN A 71 0.73 -10.75 -0.81
CA GLN A 71 -0.09 -10.54 0.36
C GLN A 71 0.84 -10.10 1.50
N ASP A 72 0.38 -9.15 2.30
CA ASP A 72 0.96 -8.81 3.61
C ASP A 72 2.10 -7.78 3.64
N TRP A 73 1.96 -6.66 2.89
CA TRP A 73 2.78 -5.45 3.12
C TRP A 73 2.47 -4.73 4.45
N SER A 74 1.48 -5.24 5.20
CA SER A 74 1.00 -4.71 6.47
C SER A 74 1.76 -5.20 7.70
N ARG A 75 2.65 -6.21 7.57
CA ARG A 75 3.45 -6.74 8.69
C ARG A 75 4.79 -6.02 8.88
#